data_AF-A0A940FA31-F1
#
_entry.id   AF-A0A940FA31-F1
#
_cell.length_a   1.000
_cell.length_b   1.000
_cell.length_c   1.000
_cell.angle_alpha   90.00
_cell.angle_beta   90.00
_cell.angle_gamma   90.00
#
_symmetry.space_group_name_H-M   'P 1'
#
loop_
_entity.id
_entity.type
_entity.pdbx_description
1 polymer ?
#
loop_
_entity_poly.entity_id
_entity_poly.type
_entity_poly.pdbx_seq_one_letter_code
_entity_poly.pdbx_strand_id
1 'polypeptide(L)' 'MTQTPAIEGWFTTGDEPALLASRCTTCGTVFFPQTSGFCRNPACDG' A
#
# COMPACT_ATOMS: atom_id res chain seq x y z
N MET A 1 10.60 15.26 18.49
CA MET A 1 10.78 15.53 17.05
C MET A 1 9.53 15.03 16.35
N THR A 2 8.91 15.83 15.48
CA THR A 2 7.78 15.38 14.66
C THR A 2 8.32 14.59 13.47
N GLN A 3 7.91 13.33 13.31
CA GLN A 3 8.23 12.55 12.12
C GLN A 3 7.34 13.01 10.97
N THR A 4 7.95 13.35 9.83
CA THR A 4 7.25 13.79 8.62
C THR A 4 7.36 12.69 7.58
N PRO A 5 6.25 12.29 6.92
CA PRO A 5 6.31 11.31 5.84
C PRO A 5 7.17 11.81 4.68
N ALA A 6 8.01 10.94 4.13
CA ALA A 6 8.83 11.29 2.96
C ALA A 6 7.98 11.57 1.72
N ILE A 7 6.84 10.88 1.61
CA ILE A 7 5.84 11.06 0.56
C ILE A 7 4.46 11.01 1.22
N GLU A 8 3.66 12.03 0.96
CA GLU A 8 2.29 12.11 1.46
C GLU A 8 1.45 10.92 0.97
N GLY A 9 0.65 10.36 1.88
CA GLY A 9 -0.28 9.25 1.58
C GLY A 9 0.36 7.86 1.43
N TRP A 10 1.67 7.71 1.67
CA TRP A 10 2.35 6.40 1.65
C TRP A 10 2.44 5.73 3.03
N PHE A 11 2.25 6.51 4.09
CA PHE A 11 2.43 6.07 5.47
C PHE A 11 1.27 6.56 6.32
N THR A 12 0.91 5.81 7.36
CA THR A 12 0.10 6.35 8.46
C THR A 12 0.95 7.29 9.32
N THR A 13 0.31 8.18 10.07
CA THR A 13 0.95 9.08 11.04
C THR A 13 0.65 8.60 12.46
N GLY A 14 1.61 8.75 13.38
CA GLY A 14 1.48 8.30 14.78
C GLY A 14 2.78 7.75 15.34
N ASP A 15 2.71 7.15 16.53
CA ASP A 15 3.88 6.58 17.22
C ASP A 15 4.47 5.34 16.50
N GLU A 16 3.62 4.56 15.84
CA GLU A 16 4.00 3.39 15.04
C GLU A 16 3.44 3.54 13.60
N PRO A 17 4.11 4.32 12.73
CA PRO A 17 3.68 4.50 11.36
C PRO A 17 3.85 3.22 10.55
N ALA A 18 2.89 2.93 9.67
CA ALA A 18 2.85 1.75 8.82
C ALA A 18 2.72 2.15 7.34
N LEU A 19 3.18 1.25 6.46
CA LEU A 19 3.06 1.42 5.01
C LEU A 19 1.62 1.25 4.55
N LEU A 20 1.14 2.19 3.74
CA LEU A 20 -0.16 2.11 3.06
C LEU A 20 0.02 1.35 1.73
N ALA A 21 -0.46 0.12 1.70
CA ALA A 21 -0.39 -0.80 0.56
C ALA A 21 -1.78 -1.12 0.00
N SER A 22 -1.85 -1.60 -1.24
CA SER A 22 -3.06 -2.19 -1.81
C SER A 22 -3.05 -3.70 -1.62
N ARG A 23 -4.22 -4.28 -1.34
CA ARG A 23 -4.45 -5.73 -1.34
C ARG A 23 -5.45 -6.09 -2.44
N CYS A 24 -5.07 -7.01 -3.32
CA CYS A 24 -5.98 -7.53 -4.34
C CYS A 24 -7.12 -8.32 -3.68
N THR A 25 -8.35 -8.07 -4.09
CA THR A 25 -9.54 -8.78 -3.59
C THR A 25 -9.68 -10.20 -4.14
N THR A 26 -9.02 -10.50 -5.26
CA THR A 26 -9.11 -11.80 -5.95
C THR A 26 -8.06 -12.77 -5.44
N CYS A 27 -6.77 -12.43 -5.57
CA CYS A 27 -5.66 -13.31 -5.17
C CYS A 27 -5.04 -12.96 -3.80
N GLY A 28 -5.45 -11.86 -3.17
CA GLY A 28 -4.94 -11.45 -1.86
C GLY A 28 -3.53 -10.85 -1.87
N THR A 29 -2.85 -10.74 -3.03
CA THR A 29 -1.49 -10.20 -3.09
C THR A 29 -1.47 -8.73 -2.64
N VAL A 30 -0.48 -8.40 -1.81
CA VAL A 30 -0.27 -7.06 -1.25
C VAL A 30 0.87 -6.37 -1.98
N PHE A 31 0.66 -5.11 -2.37
CA PHE A 31 1.63 -4.31 -3.10
C PHE A 31 1.73 -2.88 -2.55
N PHE A 32 2.95 -2.39 -2.47
CA PHE A 32 3.25 -1.00 -2.11
C PHE A 32 3.84 -0.26 -3.32
N PRO A 33 3.52 1.04 -3.52
CA PRO A 33 2.54 1.83 -2.78
C PRO A 33 1.10 1.44 -3.09
N GLN A 34 0.15 1.93 -2.28
CA GLN A 34 -1.27 1.83 -2.58
C GLN A 34 -1.55 2.37 -3.99
N THR A 35 -2.28 1.58 -4.77
CA THR A 35 -2.67 1.88 -6.14
C THR A 35 -4.12 1.45 -6.36
N SER A 36 -4.88 2.25 -7.11
CA SER A 36 -6.17 1.87 -7.67
C SER A 36 -5.96 1.33 -9.08
N GLY A 37 -6.61 0.22 -9.43
CA GLY A 37 -6.52 -0.38 -10.76
C GLY A 37 -6.30 -1.89 -10.72
N PHE A 38 -5.62 -2.40 -11.75
CA PHE A 38 -5.40 -3.84 -11.95
C PHE A 38 -4.38 -4.42 -10.96
N CYS A 39 -4.59 -5.69 -10.61
CA CYS A 39 -3.63 -6.44 -9.83
C CYS A 39 -2.30 -6.55 -10.57
N ARG A 40 -1.19 -6.24 -9.89
CA ARG A 40 0.16 -6.34 -10.46
C ARG A 40 0.72 -7.76 -10.42
N ASN A 41 0.02 -8.70 -9.80
CA ASN A 41 0.40 -10.10 -9.81
C ASN A 41 0.11 -10.67 -11.22
N PRO A 42 1.14 -11.05 -12.01
CA PRO A 42 0.91 -11.58 -13.35
C PRO A 42 0.19 -12.94 -13.37
N ALA A 43 0.13 -13.63 -12.22
CA ALA A 43 -0.61 -14.88 -12.05
C ALA A 43 -2.03 -14.67 -11.48
N CYS A 44 -2.50 -13.43 -11.36
CA CYS A 44 -3.84 -13.14 -10.90
C CYS A 44 -4.81 -13.14 -12.07
N ASP A 45 -5.91 -13.87 -11.94
CA ASP A 45 -6.91 -14.07 -13.00
C ASP A 45 -7.91 -12.93 -13.17
N GLY A 46 -7.80 -11.88 -12.35
CA GLY A 46 -8.66 -10.68 -12.39
C GLY A 46 -9.81 -10.76 -11.41
#